data_AF-T1FPN7-F1
#
_entry.id   AF-T1FPN7-F1
#
_cell.length_a   1.000
_cell.length_b   1.000
_cell.length_c   1.000
_cell.angle_alpha   90.00
_cell.angle_beta   90.00
_cell.angle_gamma   90.00
#
_symmetry.space_group_name_H-M   'P 1'
#
loop_
_entity.id
_entity.type
_entity.pdbx_description
1 polymer ?
#
loop_
_entity_poly.entity_id
_entity_poly.type
_entity_poly.pdbx_seq_one_letter_code
_entity_poly.pdbx_strand_id
1 'polypeptide(L)'
;MSGLRTDFSECSSLCTCSQQLQPRKPFLIGVSGGTASGKSTVCQKIVQQLGDKEGDNENNQRVSIISLDSFYKDLSNEENELALLGKFDFDHPRVFDYELLKRTLLELMNGNTIEIFDYDHKLHKRNKEKSRKISSADVVLVEGILVFYQEDVRALFNIEIRRCYHTERS
;
A
#
# COMPACT_ATOMS: atom_id res chain seq x y z
N MET A 1 34.93 4.94 -64.60
CA MET A 1 35.85 3.80 -64.38
C MET A 1 36.89 4.30 -63.39
N SER A 2 37.04 3.87 -62.15
CA SER A 2 36.68 2.69 -61.34
C SER A 2 36.73 3.17 -59.87
N GLY A 3 35.71 2.95 -59.01
CA GLY A 3 35.68 1.97 -57.90
C GLY A 3 36.86 2.10 -56.90
N LEU A 4 36.76 2.08 -55.56
CA LEU A 4 35.74 1.78 -54.54
C LEU A 4 36.34 2.12 -53.14
N ARG A 5 35.47 2.26 -52.12
CA ARG A 5 35.65 1.97 -50.66
C ARG A 5 36.46 2.95 -49.78
N THR A 6 35.76 3.76 -48.97
CA THR A 6 35.37 3.60 -47.54
C THR A 6 36.46 4.07 -46.58
N ASP A 7 36.19 5.14 -45.84
CA ASP A 7 36.25 5.09 -44.38
C ASP A 7 35.24 6.06 -43.78
N PHE A 8 34.28 5.47 -43.07
CA PHE A 8 33.32 6.09 -42.17
C PHE A 8 34.08 6.31 -40.85
N SER A 9 34.50 7.54 -40.56
CA SER A 9 35.06 7.87 -39.24
C SER A 9 34.54 9.21 -38.75
N GLU A 10 33.80 9.12 -37.64
CA GLU A 10 33.68 10.12 -36.57
C GLU A 10 32.94 11.43 -36.86
N CYS A 11 31.63 11.43 -36.56
CA CYS A 11 31.11 12.21 -35.43
C CYS A 11 29.64 11.82 -35.14
N SER A 12 29.40 10.69 -34.46
CA SER A 12 28.09 10.45 -33.83
C SER A 12 28.13 11.02 -32.42
N SER A 13 27.80 12.29 -32.27
CA SER A 13 27.41 12.87 -30.98
C SER A 13 26.05 12.29 -30.58
N LEU A 14 26.06 11.02 -30.16
CA LEU A 14 24.98 10.39 -29.40
C LEU A 14 24.96 11.08 -28.04
N CYS A 15 24.09 12.08 -27.92
CA CYS A 15 23.56 12.46 -26.62
C CYS A 15 22.71 11.27 -26.16
N THR A 16 23.35 10.24 -25.61
CA THR A 16 22.65 9.19 -24.88
C THR A 16 22.20 9.84 -23.60
N CYS A 17 21.02 10.46 -23.62
CA CYS A 17 20.32 10.85 -22.42
C CYS A 17 20.04 9.55 -21.68
N SER A 18 20.94 9.19 -20.76
CA SER A 18 20.72 8.20 -19.72
C SER A 18 19.56 8.74 -18.88
N GLN A 19 18.33 8.54 -19.34
CA GLN A 19 17.16 8.73 -18.51
C GLN A 19 17.28 7.70 -17.40
N GLN A 20 17.91 8.09 -16.29
CA GLN A 20 17.79 7.38 -15.04
C GLN A 20 16.29 7.26 -14.79
N LEU A 21 15.75 6.04 -14.91
CA LEU A 21 14.38 5.72 -14.56
C LEU A 21 14.25 5.97 -13.06
N GLN A 22 13.90 7.20 -12.68
CA GLN A 22 13.56 7.52 -11.31
C GLN A 22 12.36 6.63 -10.93
N PRO A 23 12.42 5.88 -9.82
CA PRO A 23 11.30 5.04 -9.42
C PRO A 23 10.05 5.93 -9.28
N ARG A 24 8.98 5.55 -9.97
CA ARG A 24 7.73 6.32 -9.90
C ARG A 24 7.19 6.24 -8.48
N LYS A 25 6.99 7.40 -7.87
CA LYS A 25 6.38 7.50 -6.55
C LYS A 25 4.93 7.00 -6.64
N PRO A 26 4.51 6.02 -5.81
CA PRO A 26 3.15 5.51 -5.78
C PRO A 26 2.14 6.61 -5.44
N PHE A 27 0.96 6.52 -6.04
CA PHE A 27 -0.20 7.32 -5.69
C PHE A 27 -0.96 6.65 -4.54
N LEU A 28 -0.97 7.28 -3.35
CA LEU A 28 -1.58 6.73 -2.15
C LEU A 28 -3.04 7.15 -2.02
N ILE A 29 -3.95 6.18 -1.89
CA ILE A 29 -5.37 6.42 -1.63
C ILE A 29 -5.72 5.77 -0.30
N GLY A 30 -6.18 6.56 0.66
CA GLY A 30 -6.70 6.04 1.92
C GLY A 30 -8.19 5.76 1.82
N VAL A 31 -8.64 4.65 2.39
CA VAL A 31 -10.05 4.26 2.48
C VAL A 31 -10.40 3.97 3.93
N SER A 32 -11.15 4.86 4.56
CA SER A 32 -11.57 4.74 5.96
C SER A 32 -13.09 4.63 6.11
N GLY A 33 -13.55 4.06 7.22
CA GLY A 33 -14.95 3.78 7.50
C GLY A 33 -15.10 2.64 8.50
N GLY A 34 -16.25 2.58 9.19
CA GLY A 34 -16.50 1.58 10.23
C GLY A 34 -16.37 0.13 9.75
N THR A 35 -16.28 -0.81 10.69
CA THR A 35 -16.28 -2.26 10.37
C THR A 35 -17.52 -2.62 9.54
N ALA A 36 -17.35 -3.57 8.63
CA ALA A 36 -18.35 -3.98 7.63
C ALA A 36 -18.84 -2.89 6.67
N SER A 37 -18.37 -1.64 6.75
CA SER A 37 -18.79 -0.56 5.84
C SER A 37 -18.53 -0.85 4.37
N GLY A 38 -17.78 -1.91 4.03
CA GLY A 38 -17.50 -2.33 2.66
C GLY A 38 -16.34 -1.57 2.02
N LYS A 39 -15.38 -1.10 2.85
CA LYS A 39 -14.10 -0.56 2.41
C LYS A 39 -13.37 -1.52 1.48
N SER A 40 -13.23 -2.78 1.89
CA SER A 40 -12.57 -3.83 1.11
C SER A 40 -13.29 -4.06 -0.23
N THR A 41 -14.63 -3.99 -0.27
CA THR A 41 -15.41 -4.05 -1.53
C THR A 41 -15.13 -2.87 -2.45
N VAL A 42 -15.01 -1.66 -1.91
CA VAL A 42 -14.62 -0.47 -2.68
C VAL A 42 -13.20 -0.64 -3.23
N CYS A 43 -12.26 -1.11 -2.40
CA CYS A 43 -10.89 -1.36 -2.83
C CYS A 43 -10.82 -2.41 -3.94
N GLN A 44 -11.58 -3.51 -3.83
CA GLN A 44 -11.67 -4.53 -4.87
C GLN A 44 -12.20 -3.97 -6.20
N LYS A 45 -13.25 -3.14 -6.15
CA LYS A 45 -13.77 -2.48 -7.35
C LYS A 45 -12.76 -1.54 -7.99
N ILE A 46 -12.00 -0.79 -7.18
CA ILE A 46 -10.93 0.09 -7.68
C ILE A 46 -9.84 -0.75 -8.34
N VAL A 47 -9.41 -1.85 -7.71
CA VAL A 47 -8.41 -2.77 -8.28
C VAL A 47 -8.90 -3.35 -9.61
N GLN A 48 -10.16 -3.78 -9.72
CA GLN A 48 -10.73 -4.26 -10.99
C GLN A 48 -10.66 -3.18 -12.07
N GLN A 49 -11.18 -1.97 -11.78
CA GLN A 49 -11.26 -0.89 -12.78
C GLN A 49 -9.89 -0.34 -13.22
N LEU A 50 -8.88 -0.41 -12.35
CA LEU A 50 -7.51 0.06 -12.65
C LEU A 50 -6.60 -1.06 -13.17
N GLY A 51 -6.85 -2.31 -12.77
CA GLY A 51 -6.11 -3.50 -13.20
C GLY A 51 -6.47 -3.95 -14.60
N ASP A 52 -7.73 -3.75 -15.03
CA ASP A 52 -8.21 -4.17 -16.35
C ASP A 52 -7.78 -3.24 -17.50
N LYS A 53 -7.17 -2.08 -17.18
CA LYS A 53 -6.75 -1.11 -18.20
C LYS A 53 -5.38 -1.47 -18.76
N GLU A 54 -5.38 -2.11 -19.92
CA GLU A 54 -4.28 -2.28 -20.91
C GLU A 54 -3.36 -3.51 -20.76
N GLY A 55 -3.71 -4.58 -21.48
CA GLY A 55 -3.28 -4.73 -22.87
C GLY A 55 -1.88 -5.29 -23.13
N ASP A 56 -0.88 -4.91 -22.35
CA ASP A 56 0.51 -5.36 -22.56
C ASP A 56 1.27 -5.29 -21.23
N ASN A 57 2.06 -6.31 -20.90
CA ASN A 57 2.88 -6.53 -19.69
C ASN A 57 2.22 -7.40 -18.59
N GLU A 58 2.47 -8.70 -18.67
CA GLU A 58 2.10 -9.76 -17.70
C GLU A 58 2.68 -9.60 -16.28
N ASN A 59 3.49 -8.57 -15.98
CA ASN A 59 4.27 -8.52 -14.74
C ASN A 59 4.15 -7.23 -13.91
N ASN A 60 3.22 -6.33 -14.22
CA ASN A 60 3.15 -5.05 -13.50
C ASN A 60 1.94 -5.02 -12.54
N GLN A 61 2.19 -5.24 -11.25
CA GLN A 61 1.18 -5.07 -10.20
C GLN A 61 0.85 -3.58 -10.04
N ARG A 62 -0.05 -3.06 -10.88
CA ARG A 62 -0.39 -1.62 -10.93
C ARG A 62 -1.01 -1.10 -9.63
N VAL A 63 -1.74 -1.96 -8.92
CA VAL A 63 -2.44 -1.60 -7.67
C VAL A 63 -2.14 -2.60 -6.57
N SER A 64 -1.77 -2.10 -5.39
CA SER A 64 -1.59 -2.90 -4.18
C SER A 64 -2.52 -2.42 -3.07
N ILE A 65 -3.06 -3.36 -2.28
CA ILE A 65 -3.89 -3.06 -1.11
C ILE A 65 -3.10 -3.35 0.16
N ILE A 66 -3.05 -2.37 1.06
CA ILE A 66 -2.52 -2.46 2.42
C ILE A 66 -3.70 -2.35 3.38
N SER A 67 -3.83 -3.30 4.31
CA SER A 67 -4.84 -3.24 5.38
C SER A 67 -4.18 -2.73 6.65
N LEU A 68 -4.83 -1.79 7.34
CA LEU A 68 -4.44 -1.32 8.67
C LEU A 68 -4.40 -2.48 9.68
N ASP A 69 -5.17 -3.54 9.47
CA ASP A 69 -5.20 -4.70 10.34
C ASP A 69 -3.85 -5.45 10.36
N SER A 70 -3.04 -5.34 9.30
CA SER A 70 -1.66 -5.87 9.33
C SER A 70 -0.75 -5.15 10.34
N PHE A 71 -1.19 -3.99 10.84
CA PHE A 71 -0.43 -3.11 11.73
C PHE A 71 -1.00 -3.08 13.15
N TYR A 72 -1.81 -4.07 13.57
CA TYR A 72 -2.02 -4.28 15.00
C TYR A 72 -0.69 -4.56 15.70
N LYS A 73 -0.60 -4.09 16.95
CA LYS A 73 0.47 -4.44 17.88
C LYS A 73 0.20 -5.82 18.46
N ASP A 74 1.29 -6.50 18.81
CA ASP A 74 1.21 -7.72 19.61
C ASP A 74 0.70 -7.36 21.00
N LEU A 75 -0.28 -8.12 21.50
CA LEU A 75 -0.79 -7.88 22.85
C LEU A 75 0.18 -8.42 23.91
N SER A 76 0.30 -7.66 25.00
CA SER A 76 0.94 -8.15 26.23
C SER A 76 0.13 -9.26 26.88
N ASN A 77 0.70 -9.94 27.89
CA ASN A 77 -0.02 -10.98 28.62
C ASN A 77 -1.27 -10.42 29.30
N GLU A 78 -1.18 -9.25 29.94
CA GLU A 78 -2.34 -8.63 30.60
C GLU A 78 -3.43 -8.23 29.59
N GLU A 79 -3.04 -7.71 28.42
CA GLU A 79 -4.00 -7.33 27.38
C GLU A 79 -4.68 -8.55 26.75
N ASN A 80 -3.96 -9.68 26.61
CA ASN A 80 -4.56 -10.94 26.17
C ASN A 80 -5.63 -11.44 27.16
N GLU A 81 -5.38 -11.34 28.47
CA GLU A 81 -6.39 -11.69 29.48
C GLU A 81 -7.63 -10.80 29.36
N LEU A 82 -7.45 -9.50 29.14
CA LEU A 82 -8.57 -8.59 28.89
C LEU A 82 -9.32 -8.93 27.59
N ALA A 83 -8.61 -9.31 26.54
CA ALA A 83 -9.20 -9.72 25.26
C ALA A 83 -10.05 -10.97 25.41
N LEU A 84 -9.56 -11.98 26.14
CA LEU A 84 -10.31 -13.21 26.44
C LEU A 84 -11.60 -12.93 27.24
N LEU A 85 -11.58 -11.90 28.09
CA LEU A 85 -12.75 -11.44 28.84
C LEU A 85 -13.68 -10.51 28.03
N GLY A 86 -13.35 -10.21 26.78
CA GLY A 86 -14.09 -9.26 25.94
C GLY A 86 -14.02 -7.81 26.42
N LYS A 87 -13.01 -7.47 27.23
CA LYS A 87 -12.80 -6.14 27.83
C LYS A 87 -11.71 -5.33 27.15
N PHE A 88 -11.09 -5.87 26.10
CA PHE A 88 -10.09 -5.17 25.32
C PHE A 88 -10.73 -4.47 24.12
N ASP A 89 -10.44 -3.17 23.96
CA ASP A 89 -10.93 -2.36 22.85
C ASP A 89 -9.97 -2.44 21.66
N PHE A 90 -10.33 -3.24 20.66
CA PHE A 90 -9.59 -3.40 19.41
C PHE A 90 -9.77 -2.24 18.43
N ASP A 91 -10.70 -1.31 18.68
CA ASP A 91 -10.91 -0.15 17.83
C ASP A 91 -10.17 1.09 18.36
N HIS A 92 -9.49 0.98 19.51
CA HIS A 92 -8.74 2.10 20.08
C HIS A 92 -7.44 2.37 19.30
N PRO A 93 -7.13 3.62 18.91
CA PRO A 93 -5.95 3.94 18.08
C PRO A 93 -4.60 3.40 18.62
N ARG A 94 -4.47 3.27 19.95
CA ARG A 94 -3.27 2.72 20.61
C ARG A 94 -2.88 1.32 20.16
N VAL A 95 -3.85 0.50 19.72
CA VAL A 95 -3.62 -0.90 19.34
C VAL A 95 -2.93 -1.01 17.98
N PHE A 96 -2.93 0.06 17.18
CA PHE A 96 -2.26 0.11 15.90
C PHE A 96 -0.83 0.66 16.05
N ASP A 97 0.09 0.10 15.28
CA ASP A 97 1.47 0.52 15.11
C ASP A 97 1.57 1.52 13.96
N TYR A 98 1.14 2.75 14.22
CA TYR A 98 1.18 3.82 13.21
C TYR A 98 2.59 4.20 12.79
N GLU A 99 3.59 4.03 13.67
CA GLU A 99 4.97 4.30 13.33
C GLU A 99 5.48 3.28 12.30
N LEU A 100 5.15 2.00 12.49
CA LEU A 100 5.42 0.97 11.49
C LEU A 100 4.69 1.26 10.17
N LEU A 101 3.39 1.59 10.23
CA LEU A 101 2.61 1.94 9.04
C LEU A 101 3.26 3.11 8.28
N LYS A 102 3.59 4.20 8.98
CA LYS A 102 4.23 5.38 8.41
C LYS A 102 5.55 5.01 7.73
N ARG A 103 6.42 4.29 8.43
CA ARG A 103 7.71 3.84 7.88
C ARG A 103 7.51 3.01 6.62
N THR A 104 6.60 2.05 6.66
CA THR A 104 6.28 1.19 5.51
C THR A 104 5.78 1.99 4.31
N LEU A 105 4.90 2.98 4.53
CA LEU A 105 4.42 3.85 3.45
C LEU A 105 5.54 4.72 2.87
N LEU A 106 6.40 5.28 3.72
CA LEU A 106 7.55 6.08 3.28
C LEU A 106 8.57 5.26 2.49
N GLU A 107 8.86 4.03 2.92
CA GLU A 107 9.73 3.10 2.18
C GLU A 107 9.16 2.82 0.79
N LEU A 108 7.86 2.51 0.70
CA LEU A 108 7.19 2.29 -0.57
C LEU A 108 7.18 3.54 -1.45
N MET A 109 6.99 4.73 -0.86
CA MET A 109 7.06 6.01 -1.56
C MET A 109 8.46 6.32 -2.12
N ASN A 110 9.51 5.78 -1.50
CA ASN A 110 10.89 5.88 -1.95
C ASN A 110 11.28 4.80 -2.98
N GLY A 111 10.32 3.96 -3.40
CA GLY A 111 10.54 2.89 -4.37
C GLY A 111 11.14 1.62 -3.78
N ASN A 112 11.24 1.51 -2.45
CA ASN A 112 11.73 0.30 -1.80
C ASN A 112 10.66 -0.79 -1.83
N THR A 113 11.09 -2.04 -1.98
CA THR A 113 10.22 -3.20 -1.76
C THR A 113 10.01 -3.38 -0.28
N ILE A 114 8.76 -3.47 0.15
CA ILE A 114 8.38 -3.69 1.53
C ILE A 114 7.84 -5.11 1.73
N GLU A 115 7.91 -5.57 2.96
CA GLU A 115 7.29 -6.80 3.41
C GLU A 115 6.27 -6.50 4.50
N ILE A 116 5.03 -6.92 4.29
CA ILE A 116 3.93 -6.75 5.24
C ILE A 116 3.56 -8.13 5.76
N PHE A 117 3.65 -8.31 7.07
CA PHE A 117 3.24 -9.54 7.73
C PHE A 117 1.74 -9.53 8.04
N ASP A 118 1.13 -10.69 7.95
CA ASP A 118 -0.26 -10.86 8.38
C ASP A 118 -0.36 -10.78 9.91
N TYR A 119 -1.50 -10.31 10.41
CA TYR A 119 -1.80 -10.33 11.83
C TYR A 119 -2.74 -11.50 12.14
N ASP A 120 -2.36 -12.35 13.10
CA ASP A 120 -3.21 -13.43 13.58
C ASP A 120 -4.14 -12.92 14.68
N HIS A 121 -5.39 -12.66 14.32
CA HIS A 121 -6.42 -12.19 15.26
C HIS A 121 -6.80 -13.21 16.33
N LYS A 122 -6.47 -14.50 16.18
CA LYS A 122 -6.70 -15.52 17.21
C LYS A 122 -5.59 -15.54 18.24
N LEU A 123 -4.35 -15.35 17.79
CA LEU A 123 -3.16 -15.32 18.65
C LEU A 123 -2.79 -13.92 19.14
N HIS A 124 -3.47 -12.89 18.62
CA HIS A 124 -3.20 -11.46 18.87
C HIS A 124 -1.72 -11.09 18.65
N LYS A 125 -1.13 -11.67 17.59
CA LYS A 125 0.27 -11.52 17.24
C LYS A 125 0.49 -11.45 15.74
N ARG A 126 1.53 -10.73 15.34
CA ARG A 126 2.02 -10.71 13.97
C ARG A 126 2.58 -12.07 13.57
N ASN A 127 2.11 -12.60 12.45
CA ASN A 127 2.55 -13.86 11.90
C ASN A 127 3.85 -13.66 11.11
N LYS A 128 4.98 -14.12 11.67
CA LYS A 128 6.30 -13.97 11.04
C LYS A 128 6.54 -14.90 9.86
N GLU A 129 5.68 -15.90 9.65
CA GLU A 129 5.80 -16.89 8.58
C GLU A 129 4.93 -16.54 7.36
N LYS A 130 3.93 -15.68 7.55
CA LYS A 130 3.02 -15.23 6.49
C LYS A 130 3.21 -13.76 6.22
N SER A 131 3.85 -13.47 5.09
CA SER A 131 4.07 -12.11 4.61
C SER A 131 3.68 -11.97 3.14
N ARG A 132 3.35 -10.73 2.77
CA ARG A 132 3.20 -10.30 1.38
C ARG A 132 4.28 -9.28 1.07
N LYS A 133 4.96 -9.46 -0.06
CA LYS A 133 5.89 -8.47 -0.61
C LYS A 133 5.14 -7.51 -1.51
N ILE A 134 5.40 -6.23 -1.36
CA ILE A 134 4.87 -5.19 -2.24
C ILE A 134 6.08 -4.46 -2.81
N SER A 135 6.26 -4.61 -4.12
CA SER A 135 7.28 -3.94 -4.91
C SER A 135 6.60 -3.07 -5.95
N SER A 136 7.13 -1.86 -6.19
CA SER A 136 6.80 -1.05 -7.38
C SER A 136 5.31 -1.04 -7.76
N ALA A 137 4.49 -0.27 -7.04
CA ALA A 137 3.07 -0.09 -7.34
C ALA A 137 2.81 1.33 -7.86
N ASP A 138 1.99 1.47 -8.91
CA ASP A 138 1.56 2.80 -9.39
C ASP A 138 0.55 3.43 -8.42
N VAL A 139 -0.34 2.59 -7.87
CA VAL A 139 -1.37 2.99 -6.89
C VAL A 139 -1.33 2.06 -5.68
N VAL A 140 -1.42 2.65 -4.49
CA VAL A 140 -1.50 1.89 -3.23
C VAL A 140 -2.74 2.33 -2.49
N LEU A 141 -3.64 1.37 -2.26
CA LEU A 141 -4.84 1.54 -1.47
C LEU A 141 -4.53 1.15 -0.03
N VAL A 142 -4.72 2.06 0.93
CA VAL A 142 -4.59 1.76 2.36
C VAL A 142 -5.98 1.81 2.99
N GLU A 143 -6.46 0.66 3.46
CA GLU A 143 -7.81 0.54 4.01
C GLU A 143 -7.83 0.19 5.50
N GLY A 144 -8.82 0.69 6.24
CA GLY A 144 -8.95 0.41 7.67
C GLY A 144 -9.85 1.38 8.42
N ILE A 145 -10.24 1.02 9.64
CA ILE A 145 -11.19 1.81 10.43
C ILE A 145 -10.63 3.18 10.84
N LEU A 146 -9.32 3.27 11.12
CA LEU A 146 -8.66 4.46 11.66
C LEU A 146 -7.41 4.87 10.85
N VAL A 147 -7.44 4.68 9.52
CA VAL A 147 -6.32 5.04 8.62
C VAL A 147 -5.94 6.53 8.74
N PHE A 148 -6.92 7.40 8.93
CA PHE A 148 -6.73 8.85 9.00
C PHE A 148 -6.61 9.42 10.41
N TYR A 149 -6.40 8.57 11.43
CA TYR A 149 -6.35 9.01 12.82
C TYR A 149 -5.09 9.83 13.13
N GLN A 150 -3.90 9.34 12.75
CA GLN A 150 -2.65 10.06 12.92
C GLN A 150 -2.44 11.08 11.79
N GLU A 151 -2.20 12.34 12.15
CA GLU A 151 -2.09 13.44 11.18
C GLU A 151 -0.90 13.27 10.22
N ASP A 152 0.21 12.74 10.71
CA ASP A 152 1.43 12.53 9.93
C ASP A 152 1.31 11.39 8.90
N VAL A 153 0.60 10.31 9.25
CA VAL A 153 0.21 9.25 8.31
C VAL A 153 -0.81 9.78 7.31
N ARG A 154 -1.81 10.52 7.79
CA ARG A 154 -2.86 11.11 6.96
C ARG A 154 -2.28 12.02 5.87
N ALA A 155 -1.27 12.81 6.21
CA ALA A 155 -0.59 13.73 5.29
C ALA A 155 0.13 13.03 4.13
N LEU A 156 0.33 11.70 4.17
CA LEU A 156 0.95 10.95 3.08
C LEU A 156 -0.04 10.66 1.92
N PHE A 157 -1.35 10.69 2.18
CA PHE A 157 -2.35 10.31 1.18
C PHE A 157 -2.61 11.40 0.14
N ASN A 158 -2.72 10.98 -1.11
CA ASN A 158 -3.14 11.87 -2.21
C ASN A 158 -4.67 12.03 -2.25
N ILE A 159 -5.41 10.98 -1.91
CA ILE A 159 -6.87 10.98 -1.84
C ILE A 159 -7.33 10.33 -0.53
N GLU A 160 -8.31 10.95 0.11
CA GLU A 160 -9.02 10.41 1.27
C GLU A 160 -10.45 10.01 0.89
N ILE A 161 -10.78 8.73 1.02
CA ILE A 161 -12.14 8.21 0.87
C ILE A 161 -12.67 7.84 2.24
N ARG A 162 -13.77 8.47 2.68
CA ARG A 162 -14.45 8.12 3.93
C ARG A 162 -15.82 7.54 3.62
N ARG A 163 -16.03 6.28 3.98
CA ARG A 163 -17.33 5.64 3.88
C ARG A 163 -18.08 5.77 5.19
N CYS A 164 -19.04 6.70 5.20
CA CYS A 164 -20.06 6.75 6.22
C CYS A 164 -21.22 5.86 5.80
N TYR A 165 -21.77 5.06 6.71
CA TYR A 165 -23.11 4.52 6.47
C TYR A 165 -24.11 5.66 6.52
N HIS A 166 -24.84 5.84 5.42
CA HIS A 166 -26.12 6.49 5.50
C HIS A 166 -27.06 5.45 6.13
N THR A 167 -27.29 5.54 7.45
CA THR A 167 -28.52 4.95 7.99
C THR A 167 -29.63 5.83 7.44
N GLU A 168 -30.30 5.36 6.39
CA GLU A 168 -31.64 5.85 6.09
C GLU A 168 -32.45 5.61 7.37
N ARG A 169 -32.80 6.70 8.06
CA ARG A 169 -33.78 6.68 9.14
C ARG A 169 -35.11 6.26 8.49
N SER A 170 -35.49 5.00 8.67
CA SER A 170 -36.89 4.58 8.59
C SER A 170 -37.62 5.00 9.87
#